data_AF-A0ABD6CYP1-F1
#
_entry.id   AF-A0ABD6CYP1-F1
#
_cell.length_a   1.000
_cell.length_b   1.000
_cell.length_c   1.000
_cell.angle_alpha   90.00
_cell.angle_beta   90.00
_cell.angle_gamma   90.00
#
_symmetry.space_group_name_H-M   'P 1'
#
loop_
_entity.id
_entity.type
_entity.pdbx_description
1 polymer ?
#
loop_
_entity_poly.entity_id
_entity_poly.type
_entity_poly.pdbx_seq_one_letter_code
_entity_poly.pdbx_strand_id
1 'polypeptide(L)'
;MDEGVTGVSGRGDDAATHPTNAASEAERYCYDGESVVTATPLGTGWAAVTSHRVVAYNPAADGRRFEAVDRPNVAGMSVDAAGDRRLLGWGIRALGYGLAAAAGGAILRAMDLGATLSIGSGAAGTAPVGGVLTVIDVLASALATLTTLLLFGGLALSFVGLALLARYLRTRRSALVIERFGDEPVRLSVPQSDGERAVRALSGSLDEPST
;
A
#
# COMPACT_ATOMS: atom_id res chain seq x y z
N MET A 1 -56.43 -12.02 40.19
CA MET A 1 -57.36 -12.09 39.05
C MET A 1 -56.94 -10.99 38.11
N ASP A 2 -56.60 -11.39 36.87
CA ASP A 2 -56.09 -10.65 35.68
C ASP A 2 -54.74 -9.91 35.82
N GLU A 3 -53.64 -10.23 35.11
CA GLU A 3 -53.35 -10.42 33.66
C GLU A 3 -53.40 -9.14 32.80
N GLY A 4 -52.34 -8.92 32.00
CA GLY A 4 -52.24 -7.91 30.92
C GLY A 4 -50.91 -7.14 30.90
N VAL A 5 -49.79 -7.65 30.38
CA VAL A 5 -49.34 -7.71 28.96
C VAL A 5 -48.67 -6.41 28.43
N THR A 6 -47.34 -6.50 28.31
CA THR A 6 -46.38 -6.05 27.26
C THR A 6 -46.49 -4.71 26.51
N GLY A 7 -45.31 -4.11 26.28
CA GLY A 7 -44.97 -3.23 25.15
C GLY A 7 -44.29 -1.93 25.60
N VAL A 8 -43.24 -1.37 24.98
CA VAL A 8 -42.61 -1.57 23.69
C VAL A 8 -41.16 -1.04 23.76
N SER A 9 -40.29 -1.75 23.05
CA SER A 9 -38.93 -1.40 22.64
C SER A 9 -38.77 0.05 22.15
N GLY A 10 -37.83 0.78 22.75
CA GLY A 10 -37.21 1.98 22.17
C GLY A 10 -35.74 1.72 21.91
N ARG A 11 -35.43 0.95 20.86
CA ARG A 11 -34.08 0.75 20.34
C ARG A 11 -33.65 2.07 19.69
N GLY A 12 -32.76 2.79 20.36
CA GLY A 12 -32.10 3.96 19.79
C GLY A 12 -31.23 3.55 18.61
N ASP A 13 -31.51 4.19 17.48
CA ASP A 13 -30.71 4.22 16.27
C ASP A 13 -29.29 4.70 16.55
N ASP A 14 -28.34 3.78 16.54
CA ASP A 14 -26.94 4.09 16.22
C ASP A 14 -26.58 3.33 14.94
N ALA A 15 -26.86 4.01 13.83
CA ALA A 15 -26.61 3.58 12.47
C ALA A 15 -25.10 3.40 12.21
N ALA A 16 -24.59 2.21 12.51
CA ALA A 16 -23.45 1.63 11.82
C ALA A 16 -23.98 0.93 10.54
N THR A 17 -23.83 1.62 9.40
CA THR A 17 -24.33 1.27 8.07
C THR A 17 -24.14 -0.21 7.70
N HIS A 18 -25.28 -0.88 7.48
CA HIS A 18 -25.42 -2.32 7.21
C HIS A 18 -24.74 -2.79 5.90
N PRO A 19 -23.97 -3.89 5.90
CA PRO A 19 -23.50 -4.60 4.70
C PRO A 19 -24.49 -5.64 4.13
N THR A 20 -25.80 -5.54 4.42
CA THR A 20 -26.80 -6.60 4.10
C THR A 20 -27.56 -6.40 2.78
N ASN A 21 -27.42 -5.26 2.09
CA ASN A 21 -28.24 -4.96 0.90
C ASN A 21 -27.59 -5.36 -0.44
N ALA A 22 -26.36 -5.89 -0.49
CA ALA A 22 -25.67 -6.08 -1.76
C ALA A 22 -26.43 -6.99 -2.75
N ALA A 23 -27.06 -8.07 -2.26
CA ALA A 23 -27.85 -8.98 -3.09
C ALA A 23 -29.14 -8.31 -3.59
N SER A 24 -29.93 -7.73 -2.69
CA SER A 24 -31.18 -7.03 -3.02
C SER A 24 -30.97 -5.73 -3.80
N GLU A 25 -29.79 -5.11 -3.73
CA GLU A 25 -29.37 -4.04 -4.62
C GLU A 25 -29.05 -4.57 -6.01
N ALA A 26 -28.26 -5.65 -6.10
CA ALA A 26 -27.90 -6.27 -7.37
C ALA A 26 -29.13 -6.80 -8.13
N GLU A 27 -30.09 -7.39 -7.43
CA GLU A 27 -31.35 -7.89 -8.00
C GLU A 27 -32.13 -6.81 -8.77
N ARG A 28 -32.07 -5.54 -8.34
CA ARG A 28 -32.74 -4.43 -9.05
C ARG A 28 -32.11 -4.10 -10.40
N TYR A 29 -30.90 -4.57 -10.66
CA TYR A 29 -30.19 -4.37 -11.92
C TYR A 29 -30.17 -5.63 -12.79
N CYS A 30 -30.74 -6.74 -12.31
CA CYS A 30 -30.92 -7.96 -13.09
C CYS A 30 -32.01 -7.77 -14.15
N TYR A 31 -31.81 -8.38 -15.31
CA TYR A 31 -32.85 -8.52 -16.32
C TYR A 31 -33.90 -9.53 -15.87
N ASP A 32 -35.05 -9.55 -16.57
CA ASP A 32 -36.05 -10.58 -16.33
C ASP A 32 -35.50 -11.96 -16.69
N GLY A 33 -35.66 -12.93 -15.78
CA GLY A 33 -35.02 -14.26 -15.86
C GLY A 33 -33.55 -14.32 -15.43
N GLU A 34 -32.95 -13.20 -15.02
CA GLU A 34 -31.62 -13.17 -14.40
C GLU A 34 -31.76 -13.17 -12.87
N SER A 35 -30.93 -13.96 -12.19
CA SER A 35 -30.93 -14.06 -10.73
C SER A 35 -29.53 -13.87 -10.18
N VAL A 36 -29.44 -13.30 -8.97
CA VAL A 36 -28.17 -13.16 -8.26
C VAL A 36 -27.78 -14.52 -7.68
N VAL A 37 -26.57 -14.99 -8.02
CA VAL A 37 -25.98 -16.20 -7.46
C VAL A 37 -25.21 -15.86 -6.19
N THR A 38 -24.43 -14.78 -6.23
CA THR A 38 -23.66 -14.29 -5.10
C THR A 38 -23.46 -12.79 -5.23
N ALA A 39 -23.59 -12.08 -4.11
CA ALA A 39 -23.26 -10.66 -4.03
C ALA A 39 -22.35 -10.42 -2.82
N THR A 40 -21.40 -9.50 -2.98
CA THR A 40 -20.48 -9.10 -1.91
C THR A 40 -20.37 -7.57 -1.88
N PRO A 41 -20.51 -6.96 -0.69
CA PRO A 41 -20.24 -5.53 -0.51
C PRO A 41 -18.76 -5.21 -0.73
N LEU A 42 -18.49 -4.08 -1.37
CA LEU A 42 -17.16 -3.64 -1.81
C LEU A 42 -16.95 -2.16 -1.43
N GLY A 43 -16.48 -1.89 -0.21
CA GLY A 43 -16.34 -0.52 0.30
C GLY A 43 -17.69 0.20 0.33
N THR A 44 -17.85 1.27 -0.46
CA THR A 44 -19.12 2.00 -0.61
C THR A 44 -20.03 1.44 -1.70
N GLY A 45 -19.58 0.43 -2.45
CA GLY A 45 -20.32 -0.21 -3.54
C GLY A 45 -20.50 -1.71 -3.32
N TRP A 46 -20.71 -2.46 -4.40
CA TRP A 46 -20.89 -3.91 -4.38
C TRP A 46 -20.49 -4.55 -5.71
N ALA A 47 -20.19 -5.85 -5.68
CA ALA A 47 -20.11 -6.68 -6.88
C ALA A 47 -20.96 -7.94 -6.69
N ALA A 48 -21.57 -8.41 -7.76
CA ALA A 48 -22.36 -9.61 -7.76
C ALA A 48 -22.12 -10.45 -9.02
N VAL A 49 -22.12 -11.76 -8.84
CA VAL A 49 -22.23 -12.74 -9.90
C VAL A 49 -23.70 -13.11 -10.00
N THR A 50 -24.23 -12.99 -11.21
CA THR A 50 -25.59 -13.42 -11.55
C THR A 50 -25.52 -14.69 -12.40
N SER A 51 -26.66 -15.25 -12.76
CA SER A 51 -26.73 -16.38 -13.69
C SER A 51 -26.08 -16.06 -15.05
N HIS A 52 -26.10 -14.80 -15.50
CA HIS A 52 -25.68 -14.40 -16.86
C HIS A 52 -24.36 -13.61 -16.91
N ARG A 53 -24.13 -12.77 -15.90
CA ARG A 53 -23.07 -11.76 -15.92
C ARG A 53 -22.53 -11.45 -14.54
N VAL A 54 -21.34 -10.88 -14.52
CA VAL A 54 -20.76 -10.25 -13.34
C VAL A 54 -21.07 -8.77 -13.43
N VAL A 55 -21.71 -8.24 -12.40
CA VAL A 55 -22.07 -6.83 -12.29
C VAL A 55 -21.33 -6.21 -11.12
N ALA A 56 -20.90 -4.97 -11.30
CA ALA A 56 -20.22 -4.24 -10.26
C ALA A 56 -20.66 -2.78 -10.25
N TYR A 57 -20.88 -2.29 -9.03
CA TYR A 57 -21.28 -0.94 -8.76
C TYR A 57 -20.29 -0.28 -7.79
N ASN A 58 -19.74 0.86 -8.19
CA ASN A 58 -18.88 1.68 -7.35
C ASN A 58 -19.33 3.15 -7.43
N PRO A 59 -20.06 3.66 -6.41
CA PRO A 59 -20.56 5.04 -6.42
C PRO A 59 -19.45 6.08 -6.32
N ALA A 60 -18.27 5.71 -5.82
CA ALA A 60 -17.12 6.59 -5.63
C ALA A 60 -16.16 6.61 -6.84
N ALA A 61 -16.52 5.94 -7.95
CA ALA A 61 -15.71 5.98 -9.16
C ALA A 61 -15.85 7.34 -9.87
N ASP A 62 -14.73 7.94 -10.24
CA ASP A 62 -14.67 9.19 -11.05
C ASP A 62 -15.12 8.98 -12.51
N GLY A 63 -15.43 7.73 -12.91
CA GLY A 63 -15.83 7.33 -14.26
C GLY A 63 -17.11 6.48 -14.27
N ARG A 64 -17.09 5.35 -15.00
CA ARG A 64 -18.24 4.43 -15.00
C ARG A 64 -18.45 3.86 -13.60
N ARG A 65 -19.61 4.16 -13.03
CA ARG A 65 -20.02 3.71 -11.68
C ARG A 65 -20.70 2.34 -11.69
N PHE A 66 -21.16 1.88 -12.85
CA PHE A 66 -21.76 0.58 -13.04
C PHE A 66 -21.11 -0.10 -14.25
N GLU A 67 -20.73 -1.36 -14.09
CA GLU A 67 -20.10 -2.15 -15.14
C GLU A 67 -20.63 -3.58 -15.09
N ALA A 68 -20.88 -4.14 -16.27
CA ALA A 68 -21.46 -5.47 -16.44
C ALA A 68 -20.63 -6.23 -17.47
N VAL A 69 -20.22 -7.45 -17.12
CA VAL A 69 -19.41 -8.33 -17.96
C VAL A 69 -20.07 -9.69 -18.03
N ASP A 70 -20.42 -10.16 -19.23
CA ASP A 70 -21.03 -11.47 -19.40
C ASP A 70 -20.08 -12.58 -18.91
N ARG A 71 -20.62 -13.59 -18.21
CA ARG A 71 -19.82 -14.67 -17.62
C ARG A 71 -18.86 -15.35 -18.60
N PRO A 72 -19.24 -15.66 -19.86
CA PRO A 72 -18.32 -16.28 -20.81
C PRO A 72 -17.10 -15.42 -21.14
N ASN A 73 -17.21 -14.11 -20.96
CA ASN A 73 -16.15 -13.16 -21.25
C ASN A 73 -15.26 -12.89 -20.03
N VAL A 74 -15.51 -13.49 -18.87
CA VAL A 74 -14.67 -13.36 -17.68
C VAL A 74 -13.51 -14.34 -17.76
N ALA A 75 -12.28 -13.82 -17.84
CA ALA A 75 -11.07 -14.64 -17.86
C ALA A 75 -10.60 -15.00 -16.45
N GLY A 76 -10.89 -14.14 -15.47
CA GLY A 76 -10.51 -14.35 -14.08
C GLY A 76 -10.84 -13.17 -13.19
N MET A 77 -10.67 -13.34 -11.89
CA MET A 77 -10.83 -12.30 -10.87
C MET A 77 -9.60 -12.28 -9.97
N SER A 78 -9.02 -11.11 -9.78
CA SER A 78 -7.86 -10.92 -8.90
C SER A 78 -8.00 -9.65 -8.07
N VAL A 79 -7.26 -9.57 -6.96
CA VAL A 79 -7.09 -8.31 -6.22
C VAL A 79 -5.76 -7.72 -6.62
N ASP A 80 -5.79 -6.61 -7.35
CA ASP A 80 -4.59 -5.82 -7.61
C ASP A 80 -4.56 -4.62 -6.67
N ALA A 81 -3.37 -4.19 -6.27
CA ALA A 81 -3.23 -3.03 -5.41
C ALA A 81 -2.64 -1.88 -6.21
N ALA A 82 -3.50 -0.93 -6.59
CA ALA A 82 -3.10 0.29 -7.27
C ALA A 82 -2.46 1.27 -6.27
N GLY A 83 -1.18 1.05 -5.97
CA GLY A 83 -0.34 2.03 -5.27
C GLY A 83 0.46 2.88 -6.27
N ASP A 84 0.79 4.12 -5.91
CA ASP A 84 1.70 4.93 -6.73
C ASP A 84 3.09 4.29 -6.75
N ARG A 85 3.40 3.60 -7.85
CA ARG A 85 4.68 2.90 -8.07
C ARG A 85 5.88 3.87 -7.98
N ARG A 86 5.67 5.17 -8.20
CA ARG A 86 6.72 6.17 -7.99
C ARG A 86 7.14 6.21 -6.53
N LEU A 87 6.20 6.24 -5.57
CA LEU A 87 6.54 6.26 -4.15
C LEU A 87 7.34 5.03 -3.72
N LEU A 88 6.99 3.86 -4.24
CA LEU A 88 7.74 2.63 -4.00
C LEU A 88 9.17 2.73 -4.55
N GLY A 89 9.32 3.17 -5.80
CA GLY A 89 10.64 3.33 -6.42
C GLY A 89 11.52 4.36 -5.72
N TRP A 90 10.95 5.51 -5.33
CA TRP A 90 11.67 6.54 -4.58
C TRP A 90 12.05 6.07 -3.17
N GLY A 91 11.15 5.39 -2.47
CA GLY A 91 11.40 4.88 -1.14
C GLY A 91 12.48 3.80 -1.09
N ILE A 92 12.46 2.85 -2.04
CA ILE A 92 13.50 1.80 -2.15
C ILE A 92 14.87 2.43 -2.45
N ARG A 93 14.93 3.39 -3.38
CA ARG A 93 16.19 4.09 -3.70
C ARG A 93 16.71 4.88 -2.50
N ALA A 94 15.86 5.64 -1.83
CA ALA A 94 16.23 6.41 -0.64
C ALA A 94 16.73 5.49 0.48
N LEU A 95 16.09 4.33 0.68
CA LEU A 95 16.57 3.31 1.61
C LEU A 95 17.93 2.74 1.20
N GLY A 96 18.10 2.36 -0.07
CA GLY A 96 19.34 1.79 -0.57
C GLY A 96 20.52 2.77 -0.44
N TYR A 97 20.35 4.02 -0.89
CA TYR A 97 21.38 5.05 -0.75
C TYR A 97 21.62 5.43 0.72
N GLY A 98 20.56 5.48 1.54
CA GLY A 98 20.67 5.78 2.96
C GLY A 98 21.47 4.73 3.72
N LEU A 99 21.15 3.45 3.53
CA LEU A 99 21.86 2.33 4.13
C LEU A 99 23.31 2.24 3.64
N ALA A 100 23.54 2.43 2.33
CA ALA A 100 24.90 2.43 1.78
C ALA A 100 25.76 3.56 2.36
N ALA A 101 25.21 4.77 2.47
CA ALA A 101 25.89 5.90 3.10
C ALA A 101 26.16 5.65 4.58
N ALA A 102 25.17 5.16 5.33
CA ALA A 102 25.32 4.85 6.75
C ALA A 102 26.36 3.74 6.99
N ALA A 103 26.37 2.70 6.16
CA ALA A 103 27.38 1.64 6.21
C ALA A 103 28.79 2.17 5.89
N GLY A 104 28.93 3.00 4.84
CA GLY A 104 30.20 3.65 4.52
C GLY A 104 30.70 4.54 5.66
N GLY A 105 29.82 5.34 6.26
CA GLY A 105 30.14 6.16 7.42
C GLY A 105 30.54 5.33 8.65
N ALA A 106 29.85 4.21 8.91
CA ALA A 106 30.19 3.31 9.99
C ALA A 106 31.56 2.65 9.81
N ILE A 107 31.90 2.23 8.58
CA ILE A 107 33.21 1.67 8.24
C ILE A 107 34.31 2.72 8.44
N LEU A 108 34.11 3.95 7.93
CA LEU A 108 35.05 5.06 8.13
C LEU A 108 35.25 5.38 9.62
N ARG A 109 34.18 5.36 10.41
CA ARG A 109 34.22 5.57 11.86
C ARG A 109 34.99 4.46 12.57
N ALA A 110 34.79 3.21 12.18
CA ALA A 110 35.44 2.04 12.77
C ALA A 110 36.95 2.01 12.51
N MET A 111 37.39 2.51 11.35
CA MET A 111 38.81 2.63 11.01
C MET A 111 39.53 3.78 11.73
N ASP A 112 38.78 4.65 12.43
CA ASP A 112 39.27 5.82 13.17
C ASP A 112 40.38 6.62 12.45
N LEU A 113 40.20 6.77 11.14
CA LEU A 113 41.20 7.38 10.24
C LEU A 113 41.52 8.82 10.64
N GLY A 114 40.54 9.55 11.18
CA GLY A 114 40.72 10.92 11.68
C GLY A 114 41.66 10.98 12.90
N ALA A 115 41.49 10.08 13.87
CA ALA A 115 42.36 10.02 15.05
C ALA A 115 43.78 9.61 14.67
N THR A 116 43.91 8.62 13.79
CA THR A 116 45.19 8.10 13.30
C THR A 116 46.00 9.18 12.57
N LEU A 117 45.34 10.05 11.79
CA LEU A 117 45.99 11.16 11.10
C LEU A 117 46.33 12.33 12.03
N SER A 118 45.51 12.60 13.06
CA SER A 118 45.75 13.69 14.04
C SER A 118 46.86 13.41 15.06
N ILE A 119 47.21 12.14 15.32
CA ILE A 119 48.27 11.80 16.29
C ILE A 119 49.67 12.17 15.74
N GLY A 120 49.83 12.25 14.41
CA GLY A 120 51.08 12.67 13.77
C GLY A 120 51.40 14.16 13.93
N SER A 121 50.45 15.01 14.34
CA SER A 121 50.64 16.47 14.40
C SER A 121 51.05 17.01 15.77
N GLY A 122 51.01 16.20 16.83
CA GLY A 122 51.34 16.63 18.21
C GLY A 122 52.82 16.51 18.62
N ALA A 123 53.68 15.87 17.82
CA ALA A 123 55.03 15.48 18.25
C ALA A 123 56.21 16.27 17.62
N ALA A 124 55.96 17.31 16.82
CA ALA A 124 57.02 17.98 16.06
C ALA A 124 57.40 19.35 16.64
N GLY A 125 58.28 19.33 17.65
CA GLY A 125 59.06 20.51 18.02
C GLY A 125 60.00 20.94 16.88
N THR A 126 59.97 22.23 16.55
CA THR A 126 61.05 23.00 15.92
C THR A 126 61.56 22.55 14.53
N ALA A 127 60.75 22.69 13.48
CA ALA A 127 61.18 22.76 12.06
C ALA A 127 60.08 23.35 11.16
N PRO A 128 60.37 23.88 9.95
CA PRO A 128 59.39 24.54 9.05
C PRO A 128 58.42 23.56 8.35
N VAL A 129 58.00 22.52 9.06
CA VAL A 129 57.09 21.43 8.63
C VAL A 129 55.61 21.85 8.74
N GLY A 130 55.32 23.08 9.18
CA GLY A 130 53.97 23.58 9.45
C GLY A 130 53.00 23.47 8.27
N GLY A 131 53.48 23.57 7.02
CA GLY A 131 52.62 23.44 5.84
C GLY A 131 52.05 22.03 5.65
N VAL A 132 52.86 20.98 5.85
CA VAL A 132 52.44 19.58 5.67
C VAL A 132 51.49 19.15 6.79
N LEU A 133 51.78 19.57 8.02
CA LEU A 133 50.92 19.35 9.19
C LEU A 133 49.53 19.97 9.00
N THR A 134 49.47 21.20 8.46
CA THR A 134 48.21 21.87 8.16
C THR A 134 47.38 21.10 7.12
N VAL A 135 48.02 20.54 6.08
CA VAL A 135 47.33 19.74 5.06
C VAL A 135 46.76 18.45 5.65
N ILE A 136 47.51 17.79 6.53
CA ILE A 136 47.05 16.57 7.22
C ILE A 136 45.85 16.88 8.13
N ASP A 137 45.90 17.97 8.91
CA ASP A 137 44.79 18.38 9.78
C ASP A 137 43.54 18.73 8.96
N VAL A 138 43.69 19.43 7.82
CA VAL A 138 42.57 19.72 6.91
C VAL A 138 41.97 18.43 6.35
N LEU A 139 42.81 17.47 5.95
CA LEU A 139 42.35 16.19 5.44
C LEU A 139 41.63 15.37 6.53
N ALA A 140 42.17 15.33 7.75
CA ALA A 140 41.55 14.65 8.89
C ALA A 140 40.19 15.28 9.24
N SER A 141 40.10 16.61 9.24
CA SER A 141 38.84 17.34 9.46
C SER A 141 37.82 17.07 8.35
N ALA A 142 38.27 17.02 7.09
CA ALA A 142 37.42 16.69 5.95
C ALA A 142 36.87 15.25 6.06
N LEU A 143 37.71 14.28 6.42
CA LEU A 143 37.30 12.88 6.64
C LEU A 143 36.30 12.76 7.79
N ALA A 144 36.53 13.47 8.90
CA ALA A 144 35.60 13.49 10.04
C ALA A 144 34.24 14.05 9.61
N THR A 145 34.24 15.19 8.91
CA THR A 145 33.03 15.84 8.39
C THR A 145 32.29 14.93 7.40
N LEU A 146 33.02 14.30 6.48
CA LEU A 146 32.48 13.32 5.55
C LEU A 146 31.84 12.14 6.28
N THR A 147 32.49 11.60 7.30
CA THR A 147 31.97 10.49 8.13
C THR A 147 30.67 10.89 8.81
N THR A 148 30.62 12.08 9.41
CA THR A 148 29.40 12.63 10.01
C THR A 148 28.28 12.80 8.97
N LEU A 149 28.59 13.36 7.80
CA LEU A 149 27.63 13.51 6.71
C LEU A 149 27.08 12.18 6.21
N LEU A 150 27.94 11.15 6.06
CA LEU A 150 27.52 9.82 5.64
C LEU A 150 26.59 9.16 6.67
N LEU A 151 26.91 9.27 7.95
CA LEU A 151 26.09 8.69 9.02
C LEU A 151 24.75 9.42 9.16
N PHE A 152 24.76 10.73 9.40
CA PHE A 152 23.52 11.49 9.61
C PHE A 152 22.71 11.62 8.32
N GLY A 153 23.36 11.87 7.20
CA GLY A 153 22.71 11.91 5.89
C GLY A 153 22.14 10.56 5.50
N GLY A 154 22.89 9.47 5.69
CA GLY A 154 22.44 8.12 5.42
C GLY A 154 21.24 7.71 6.29
N LEU A 155 21.28 8.03 7.58
CA LEU A 155 20.18 7.79 8.50
C LEU A 155 18.94 8.60 8.14
N ALA A 156 19.11 9.90 7.85
CA ALA A 156 18.01 10.77 7.42
C ALA A 156 17.37 10.27 6.12
N LEU A 157 18.18 9.89 5.11
CA LEU A 157 17.68 9.34 3.85
C LEU A 157 16.92 8.03 4.07
N SER A 158 17.41 7.18 4.98
CA SER A 158 16.74 5.92 5.36
C SER A 158 15.38 6.20 5.98
N PHE A 159 15.28 7.18 6.89
CA PHE A 159 13.99 7.61 7.46
C PHE A 159 13.02 8.13 6.40
N VAL A 160 13.50 8.94 5.46
CA VAL A 160 12.69 9.39 4.32
C VAL A 160 12.21 8.21 3.48
N GLY A 161 13.09 7.24 3.20
CA GLY A 161 12.73 6.00 2.51
C GLY A 161 11.64 5.21 3.25
N LEU A 162 11.79 5.01 4.56
CA LEU A 162 10.78 4.37 5.41
C LEU A 162 9.46 5.13 5.38
N ALA A 163 9.49 6.46 5.50
CA ALA A 163 8.29 7.29 5.47
C ALA A 163 7.57 7.18 4.12
N LEU A 164 8.30 7.14 3.00
CA LEU A 164 7.74 6.92 1.67
C LEU A 164 7.15 5.53 1.51
N LEU A 165 7.81 4.48 2.02
CA LEU A 165 7.27 3.12 2.04
C LEU A 165 6.01 3.03 2.90
N ALA A 166 6.03 3.60 4.10
CA ALA A 166 4.88 3.65 5.00
C ALA A 166 3.72 4.42 4.35
N ARG A 167 4.00 5.54 3.69
CA ARG A 167 3.00 6.29 2.92
C ARG A 167 2.46 5.46 1.77
N TYR A 168 3.32 4.80 1.00
CA TYR A 168 2.94 3.90 -0.08
C TYR A 168 1.98 2.81 0.43
N LEU A 169 2.32 2.15 1.54
CA LEU A 169 1.47 1.15 2.19
C LEU A 169 0.14 1.72 2.67
N ARG A 170 0.11 2.95 3.20
CA ARG A 170 -1.14 3.63 3.59
C ARG A 170 -2.00 4.05 2.40
N THR A 171 -1.39 4.46 1.28
CA THR A 171 -2.11 4.86 0.05
C THR A 171 -2.46 3.70 -0.86
N ARG A 172 -1.99 2.48 -0.53
CA ARG A 172 -2.28 1.26 -1.27
C ARG A 172 -3.76 0.92 -1.13
N ARG A 173 -4.58 1.44 -2.05
CA ARG A 173 -5.99 1.03 -2.18
C ARG A 173 -6.01 -0.27 -2.97
N SER A 174 -6.62 -1.31 -2.39
CA SER A 174 -6.87 -2.52 -3.15
C SER A 174 -7.94 -2.25 -4.20
N ALA A 175 -7.84 -2.92 -5.32
CA ALA A 175 -8.81 -2.89 -6.39
C ALA A 175 -9.14 -4.33 -6.77
N LEU A 176 -10.43 -4.66 -6.80
CA LEU A 176 -10.91 -5.89 -7.39
C LEU A 176 -10.82 -5.71 -8.91
N VAL A 177 -10.04 -6.57 -9.55
CA VAL A 177 -9.83 -6.58 -11.00
C VAL A 177 -10.57 -7.77 -11.58
N ILE A 178 -11.52 -7.49 -12.47
CA ILE A 178 -12.22 -8.52 -13.25
C ILE A 178 -11.57 -8.51 -14.63
N GLU A 179 -10.82 -9.57 -14.94
CA GLU A 179 -10.18 -9.75 -16.24
C GLU A 179 -11.21 -10.20 -17.27
N ARG A 180 -11.22 -9.52 -18.42
CA ARG A 180 -12.13 -9.80 -19.53
C ARG A 180 -11.35 -10.31 -20.72
N PHE A 181 -11.86 -11.32 -21.40
CA PHE A 181 -11.31 -11.76 -22.67
C PHE A 181 -11.49 -10.67 -23.73
N GLY A 182 -10.37 -10.18 -24.29
CA GLY A 182 -10.35 -9.28 -25.44
C GLY A 182 -10.64 -7.80 -25.16
N ASP A 183 -10.81 -7.40 -23.90
CA ASP A 183 -11.15 -6.03 -23.49
C ASP A 183 -10.35 -5.58 -22.26
N GLU A 184 -10.34 -4.27 -21.99
CA GLU A 184 -9.65 -3.71 -20.81
C GLU A 184 -10.30 -4.21 -19.50
N PRO A 185 -9.50 -4.62 -18.50
CA PRO A 185 -10.01 -5.13 -17.24
C PRO A 185 -10.80 -4.09 -16.44
N VAL A 186 -11.87 -4.55 -15.79
CA VAL A 186 -12.72 -3.74 -14.92
C VAL A 186 -12.09 -3.64 -13.53
N ARG A 187 -11.88 -2.43 -13.03
CA ARG A 187 -11.23 -2.17 -11.73
C ARG A 187 -12.17 -1.48 -10.75
N LEU A 188 -12.39 -2.09 -9.60
CA LEU A 188 -13.25 -1.57 -8.53
C LEU A 188 -12.42 -1.30 -7.29
N SER A 189 -12.39 -0.06 -6.82
CA SER A 189 -11.65 0.30 -5.60
C SER A 189 -12.31 -0.32 -4.36
N VAL A 190 -11.54 -1.08 -3.58
CA VAL A 190 -12.00 -1.85 -2.42
C VAL A 190 -11.01 -1.80 -1.26
N PRO A 191 -11.49 -1.86 -0.01
CA PRO A 191 -10.63 -2.21 1.12
C PRO A 191 -9.99 -3.59 0.91
N GLN A 192 -8.71 -3.76 1.25
CA GLN A 192 -7.96 -5.00 0.96
C GLN A 192 -8.59 -6.25 1.57
N SER A 193 -9.06 -6.15 2.81
CA SER A 193 -9.72 -7.25 3.53
C SER A 193 -11.01 -7.72 2.86
N ASP A 194 -11.72 -6.80 2.21
CA ASP A 194 -13.00 -7.08 1.56
C ASP A 194 -12.77 -7.64 0.15
N GLY A 195 -11.75 -7.15 -0.56
CA GLY A 195 -11.37 -7.64 -1.88
C GLY A 195 -11.02 -9.13 -1.90
N GLU A 196 -10.18 -9.61 -0.97
CA GLU A 196 -9.78 -11.03 -0.94
C GLU A 196 -10.95 -11.95 -0.57
N ARG A 197 -11.84 -11.50 0.32
CA ARG A 197 -13.07 -12.23 0.65
C ARG A 197 -14.02 -12.27 -0.55
N ALA A 198 -14.16 -11.14 -1.25
CA ALA A 198 -14.99 -11.03 -2.44
C ALA A 198 -14.48 -11.91 -3.58
N VAL A 199 -13.18 -11.91 -3.88
CA VAL A 199 -12.62 -12.82 -4.91
C VAL A 199 -12.93 -14.26 -4.57
N ARG A 200 -12.70 -14.71 -3.33
CA ARG A 200 -13.03 -16.09 -2.95
C ARG A 200 -14.51 -16.43 -3.12
N ALA A 201 -15.40 -15.52 -2.73
CA ALA A 201 -16.83 -15.73 -2.87
C ALA A 201 -17.28 -15.74 -4.34
N LEU A 202 -16.82 -14.78 -5.13
CA LEU A 202 -17.23 -14.60 -6.53
C LEU A 202 -16.60 -15.66 -7.45
N SER A 203 -15.31 -15.96 -7.30
CA SER A 203 -14.63 -17.03 -8.05
C SER A 203 -15.25 -18.40 -7.78
N GLY A 204 -15.61 -18.70 -6.53
CA GLY A 204 -16.30 -19.95 -6.20
C GLY A 204 -17.61 -20.12 -6.96
N SER A 205 -18.39 -19.04 -7.11
CA SER A 205 -19.65 -19.07 -7.87
C SER A 205 -19.49 -19.09 -9.40
N LEU A 206 -18.31 -18.73 -9.92
CA LEU A 206 -18.04 -18.81 -11.36
C LEU A 206 -17.70 -20.23 -11.80
N ASP A 207 -17.00 -20.99 -10.94
CA ASP A 207 -16.56 -22.35 -11.21
C ASP A 207 -17.64 -23.42 -10.99
N GLU A 208 -18.72 -23.10 -10.25
CA GLU A 208 -19.87 -23.99 -10.15
C GLU A 208 -20.67 -23.97 -11.47
N PRO A 209 -20.71 -25.09 -12.23
CA PRO A 209 -21.58 -25.20 -13.38
C PRO A 209 -23.02 -25.12 -12.90
N SER A 210 -23.79 -24.20 -13.47
CA SER A 210 -25.24 -24.12 -13.24
C SER A 210 -25.87 -25.46 -13.62
N THR A 211 -26.27 -26.25 -12.62
CA THR A 211 -27.11 -27.45 -12.77
C THR A 211 -28.54 -27.07 -13.10
#